data_AF-A0A2E9VNK0-F1
#
_entry.id   AF-A0A2E9VNK0-F1
#
_cell.length_a   1.000
_cell.length_b   1.000
_cell.length_c   1.000
_cell.angle_alpha   90.00
_cell.angle_beta   90.00
_cell.angle_gamma   90.00
#
_symmetry.space_group_name_H-M   'P 1'
#
loop_
_entity.id
_entity.type
_entity.pdbx_description
1 polymer ?
#
loop_
_entity_poly.entity_id
_entity_poly.type
_entity_poly.pdbx_seq_one_letter_code
_entity_poly.pdbx_strand_id
1 'polypeptide(L)'
;MTNPEKHDNWTDCRGGEIASLSHRLRQKRESVNSRRRIMYSSITAAMLIIGVGLGLVMTQLPTNHPDGLACAEVADYSKDYFAHQLKPEIVDRIEMHLDHCKRCRDHYAEYQEDHSKQHTKHTNTALLPVLAFR
;
A
#
# COMPACT_ATOMS: atom_id res chain seq x y z
N MET A 1 -32.41 72.81 35.75
CA MET A 1 -31.31 72.05 35.13
C MET A 1 -31.81 71.51 33.81
N THR A 2 -31.59 72.23 32.72
CA THR A 2 -31.99 71.83 31.37
C THR A 2 -30.77 71.26 30.63
N ASN A 3 -30.90 70.02 30.16
CA ASN A 3 -29.86 69.27 29.46
C ASN A 3 -29.91 69.66 27.96
N PRO A 4 -28.82 70.16 27.35
CA PRO A 4 -28.84 70.52 25.94
C PRO A 4 -28.95 69.26 25.08
N GLU A 5 -30.03 69.16 24.30
CA GLU A 5 -30.20 68.12 23.28
C GLU A 5 -29.02 68.17 22.30
N LYS A 6 -28.20 67.11 22.31
CA LYS A 6 -27.23 66.87 21.25
C LYS A 6 -28.02 66.51 19.98
N HIS A 7 -28.13 67.46 19.08
CA HIS A 7 -28.49 67.15 17.69
C HIS A 7 -27.38 66.28 17.10
N ASP A 8 -27.63 64.97 17.04
CA ASP A 8 -26.81 64.02 16.31
C ASP A 8 -26.87 64.39 14.82
N ASN A 9 -25.85 65.10 14.36
CA ASN A 9 -25.61 65.43 12.95
C ASN A 9 -25.24 64.14 12.20
N TRP A 10 -26.25 63.32 11.90
CA TRP A 10 -26.16 62.27 10.91
C TRP A 10 -25.91 62.95 9.56
N THR A 11 -24.68 62.82 9.07
CA THR A 11 -24.33 63.29 7.73
C THR A 11 -24.64 62.19 6.72
N ASP A 12 -25.25 62.56 5.61
CA ASP A 12 -25.51 61.61 4.52
C ASP A 12 -24.19 61.02 4.03
N CYS A 13 -24.13 59.68 4.03
CA CYS A 13 -22.96 58.95 3.58
C CYS A 13 -22.68 59.26 2.11
N ARG A 14 -21.44 59.69 1.82
CA ARG A 14 -20.99 59.91 0.45
C ARG A 14 -21.11 58.61 -0.34
N GLY A 15 -21.95 58.61 -1.36
CA GLY A 15 -22.23 57.43 -2.18
C GLY A 15 -20.94 56.80 -2.71
N GLY A 16 -20.74 55.51 -2.43
CA GLY A 16 -19.64 54.71 -2.99
C GLY A 16 -18.54 54.27 -2.00
N GLU A 17 -18.43 54.87 -0.81
CA GLU A 17 -17.39 54.47 0.14
C GLU A 17 -17.62 53.04 0.68
N ILE A 18 -18.86 52.72 1.08
CA ILE A 18 -19.26 51.39 1.57
C ILE A 18 -19.10 50.32 0.47
N ALA A 19 -19.42 50.67 -0.77
CA ALA A 19 -19.25 49.78 -1.92
C ALA A 19 -17.76 49.49 -2.17
N SER A 20 -16.89 50.50 -2.07
CA SER A 20 -15.45 50.32 -2.24
C SER A 20 -14.81 49.48 -1.13
N LEU A 21 -15.31 49.59 0.10
CA LEU A 21 -14.82 48.84 1.26
C LEU A 21 -15.21 47.36 1.17
N SER A 22 -16.46 47.08 0.78
CA SER A 22 -16.92 45.70 0.56
C SER A 22 -16.18 45.02 -0.61
N HIS A 23 -15.90 45.75 -1.69
CA HIS A 23 -15.11 45.23 -2.82
C HIS A 23 -13.68 44.85 -2.39
N ARG A 24 -12.98 45.71 -1.64
CA ARG A 24 -11.62 45.43 -1.14
C ARG A 24 -11.58 44.22 -0.22
N LEU A 25 -12.57 44.06 0.66
CA LEU A 25 -12.66 42.92 1.57
C LEU A 25 -12.90 41.61 0.81
N ARG A 26 -13.74 41.63 -0.22
CA ARG A 26 -14.02 40.47 -1.08
C ARG A 26 -12.79 40.04 -1.87
N GLN A 27 -12.09 41.00 -2.48
CA GLN A 27 -10.87 40.76 -3.24
C GLN A 27 -9.72 40.22 -2.36
N LYS A 28 -9.62 40.67 -1.10
CA LYS A 28 -8.66 40.15 -0.13
C LYS A 28 -9.01 38.72 0.33
N ARG A 29 -10.29 38.39 0.43
CA ARG A 29 -10.74 37.02 0.79
C ARG A 29 -10.45 36.02 -0.33
N GLU A 30 -10.65 36.43 -1.58
CA GLU A 30 -10.38 35.62 -2.76
C GLU A 30 -8.88 35.38 -2.98
N SER A 31 -8.02 36.37 -2.69
CA SER A 31 -6.57 36.20 -2.80
C SER A 31 -5.99 35.28 -1.71
N VAL A 32 -6.54 35.32 -0.50
CA VAL A 32 -6.14 34.40 0.58
C VAL A 32 -6.62 32.97 0.31
N ASN A 33 -7.85 32.80 -0.17
CA ASN A 33 -8.39 31.47 -0.50
C ASN A 33 -7.71 30.84 -1.72
N SER A 34 -7.37 31.62 -2.76
CA SER A 34 -6.65 31.11 -3.93
C SER A 34 -5.23 30.67 -3.57
N ARG A 35 -4.51 31.46 -2.76
CA ARG A 35 -3.19 31.07 -2.23
C ARG A 35 -3.24 29.77 -1.42
N ARG A 36 -4.25 29.62 -0.55
CA ARG A 36 -4.43 28.37 0.21
C ARG A 36 -4.66 27.18 -0.70
N ARG A 37 -5.53 27.29 -1.71
CA ARG A 37 -5.80 26.17 -2.65
C ARG A 37 -4.56 25.73 -3.41
N ILE A 38 -3.75 26.67 -3.90
CA ILE A 38 -2.51 26.35 -4.61
C ILE A 38 -1.54 25.61 -3.69
N MET A 39 -1.39 26.07 -2.44
CA MET A 39 -0.49 25.46 -1.46
C MET A 39 -0.91 24.05 -1.04
N TYR A 40 -2.22 23.79 -0.88
CA TYR A 40 -2.71 22.44 -0.58
C TYR A 40 -2.52 21.48 -1.76
N SER A 41 -2.68 21.96 -3.00
CA SER A 41 -2.51 21.10 -4.20
C SER A 41 -1.08 20.61 -4.41
N SER A 42 -0.07 21.43 -4.09
CA SER A 42 1.34 21.04 -4.25
C SER A 42 1.78 20.01 -3.20
N ILE A 43 1.26 20.12 -1.97
CA ILE A 43 1.63 19.21 -0.87
C ILE A 43 1.06 17.81 -1.11
N THR A 44 -0.18 17.70 -1.58
CA THR A 44 -0.80 16.39 -1.87
C THR A 44 -0.12 15.69 -3.04
N ALA A 45 0.27 16.42 -4.09
CA ALA A 45 1.01 15.86 -5.21
C ALA A 45 2.39 15.33 -4.78
N ALA A 46 3.12 16.08 -3.94
CA ALA A 46 4.42 15.64 -3.43
C ALA A 46 4.31 14.37 -2.55
N MET A 47 3.31 14.30 -1.68
CA MET A 47 3.06 13.12 -0.84
C MET A 47 2.73 11.87 -1.67
N LEU A 48 1.95 12.01 -2.75
CA LEU A 48 1.64 10.90 -3.65
C LEU A 48 2.89 10.37 -4.35
N ILE A 49 3.76 11.25 -4.85
CA ILE A 49 5.01 10.85 -5.51
C ILE A 49 5.93 10.12 -4.53
N ILE A 50 6.09 10.64 -3.30
CA ILE A 50 6.91 10.00 -2.27
C ILE A 50 6.31 8.65 -1.86
N GLY A 51 5.00 8.56 -1.63
CA GLY A 51 4.34 7.32 -1.21
C GLY A 51 4.45 6.21 -2.26
N VAL A 52 4.19 6.52 -3.53
CA VAL A 52 4.31 5.54 -4.63
C VAL A 52 5.77 5.17 -4.87
N GLY A 53 6.68 6.15 -4.86
CA GLY A 53 8.11 5.92 -5.04
C GLY A 53 8.70 5.02 -3.95
N LEU A 54 8.41 5.30 -2.68
CA LEU A 54 8.91 4.49 -1.56
C LEU A 54 8.32 3.07 -1.58
N GLY A 55 7.04 2.94 -1.96
CA GLY A 55 6.37 1.64 -2.09
C GLY A 55 7.00 0.75 -3.15
N LEU A 56 7.32 1.30 -4.33
CA LEU A 56 8.00 0.56 -5.40
C LEU A 56 9.42 0.17 -5.03
N VAL A 57 10.15 1.04 -4.33
CA VAL A 57 11.51 0.74 -3.87
C VAL A 57 11.49 -0.39 -2.84
N MET A 58 10.55 -0.38 -1.88
CA MET A 58 10.42 -1.45 -0.90
C MET A 58 10.02 -2.81 -1.50
N THR A 59 9.28 -2.84 -2.60
CA THR A 59 8.94 -4.11 -3.28
C THR A 59 10.04 -4.60 -4.22
N GLN A 60 10.93 -3.70 -4.66
CA GLN A 60 12.02 -4.02 -5.59
C GLN A 60 13.39 -4.15 -4.94
N LEU A 61 13.59 -3.80 -3.67
CA LEU A 61 14.85 -4.11 -3.01
C LEU A 61 14.99 -5.63 -3.01
N PRO A 62 15.94 -6.21 -3.79
CA PRO A 62 16.31 -7.58 -3.57
C PRO A 62 16.87 -7.59 -2.16
N THR A 63 16.17 -8.24 -1.25
CA THR A 63 16.75 -8.59 0.03
C THR A 63 17.84 -9.58 -0.31
N ASN A 64 19.04 -9.09 -0.63
CA ASN A 64 20.25 -9.86 -0.87
C ASN A 64 20.53 -10.60 0.44
N HIS A 65 19.88 -11.74 0.60
CA HIS A 65 20.18 -12.67 1.67
C HIS A 65 21.61 -13.16 1.46
N PRO A 66 22.33 -13.51 2.53
CA PRO A 66 23.73 -13.92 2.45
C PRO A 66 23.99 -15.03 1.42
N ASP A 67 22.96 -15.80 1.08
CA ASP A 67 23.04 -16.98 0.22
C ASP A 67 22.90 -16.65 -1.28
N GLY A 68 22.62 -15.39 -1.59
CA GLY A 68 22.48 -14.89 -2.96
C GLY A 68 21.23 -15.37 -3.70
N LEU A 69 20.33 -16.12 -3.05
CA LEU A 69 19.04 -16.53 -3.65
C LEU A 69 17.94 -15.52 -3.34
N ALA A 70 17.23 -15.10 -4.39
CA ALA A 70 16.03 -14.29 -4.27
C ALA A 70 14.82 -15.16 -3.89
N CYS A 71 13.86 -14.60 -3.16
CA CYS A 71 12.63 -15.32 -2.78
C CYS A 71 11.85 -15.82 -4.01
N ALA A 72 11.92 -15.10 -5.14
CA ALA A 72 11.29 -15.52 -6.40
C ALA A 72 11.93 -16.80 -6.96
N GLU A 73 13.26 -16.91 -6.90
CA GLU A 73 13.98 -18.10 -7.35
C GLU A 73 13.66 -19.30 -6.47
N VAL A 74 13.57 -19.10 -5.14
CA VAL A 74 13.14 -20.16 -4.21
C VAL A 74 11.74 -20.66 -4.54
N ALA A 75 10.82 -19.77 -4.94
CA ALA A 75 9.49 -20.16 -5.37
C ALA A 75 9.50 -20.98 -6.67
N ASP A 76 10.38 -20.64 -7.62
CA ASP A 76 10.54 -21.38 -8.87
C ASP A 76 11.12 -22.80 -8.62
N TYR A 77 12.10 -22.91 -7.73
CA TYR A 77 12.71 -24.19 -7.35
C TYR A 77 11.84 -25.08 -6.46
N SER A 78 10.76 -24.55 -5.88
CA SER A 78 9.93 -25.30 -4.92
C SER A 78 9.41 -26.64 -5.48
N LYS A 79 8.98 -26.67 -6.75
CA LYS A 79 8.47 -27.88 -7.40
C LYS A 79 9.54 -28.95 -7.56
N ASP A 80 10.70 -28.54 -8.05
CA ASP A 80 11.83 -29.44 -8.27
C ASP A 80 12.38 -29.95 -6.94
N TYR A 81 12.24 -29.15 -5.87
CA TYR A 81 12.72 -29.47 -4.52
C TYR A 81 11.94 -30.65 -3.95
N PHE A 82 10.61 -30.59 -4.02
CA PHE A 82 9.75 -31.69 -3.61
C PHE A 82 9.90 -32.92 -4.53
N ALA A 83 10.21 -32.72 -5.81
CA ALA A 83 10.52 -33.81 -6.73
C ALA A 83 11.91 -34.44 -6.50
N HIS A 84 12.73 -33.89 -5.59
CA HIS A 84 14.12 -34.29 -5.35
C HIS A 84 14.98 -34.26 -6.63
N GLN A 85 14.68 -33.34 -7.54
CA GLN A 85 15.38 -33.19 -8.83
C GLN A 85 16.44 -32.07 -8.82
N LEU A 86 16.58 -31.34 -7.70
CA LEU A 86 17.63 -30.33 -7.58
C LEU A 86 18.99 -30.94 -7.30
N LYS A 87 20.01 -30.19 -7.73
CA LYS A 87 21.40 -30.41 -7.33
C LYS A 87 21.55 -30.14 -5.83
N PRO A 88 22.37 -30.91 -5.10
CA PRO A 88 22.58 -30.74 -3.66
C PRO A 88 23.05 -29.32 -3.29
N GLU A 89 23.87 -28.69 -4.14
CA GLU A 89 24.32 -27.30 -3.94
C GLU A 89 23.19 -26.25 -3.93
N ILE A 90 22.06 -26.54 -4.58
CA ILE A 90 20.90 -25.64 -4.57
C ILE A 90 20.01 -25.95 -3.36
N VAL A 91 19.91 -27.22 -2.98
CA VAL A 91 19.21 -27.66 -1.77
C VAL A 91 19.77 -26.95 -0.54
N ASP A 92 21.08 -26.98 -0.33
CA ASP A 92 21.72 -26.34 0.83
C ASP A 92 21.43 -24.82 0.89
N ARG A 93 21.40 -24.15 -0.26
CA ARG A 93 21.09 -22.71 -0.33
C ARG A 93 19.62 -22.41 -0.08
N ILE A 94 18.70 -23.28 -0.52
CA ILE A 94 17.28 -23.16 -0.22
C ILE A 94 17.04 -23.35 1.28
N GLU A 95 17.65 -24.37 1.89
CA GLU A 95 17.54 -24.62 3.34
C GLU A 95 18.04 -23.41 4.15
N MET A 96 19.20 -22.86 3.78
CA MET A 96 19.75 -21.67 4.43
C MET A 96 18.84 -20.45 4.26
N HIS A 97 18.22 -20.27 3.08
CA HIS A 97 17.24 -19.22 2.86
C HIS A 97 15.97 -19.41 3.71
N LEU A 98 15.47 -20.65 3.86
CA LEU A 98 14.28 -20.96 4.67
C LEU A 98 14.51 -20.72 6.17
N ASP A 99 15.74 -20.87 6.65
CA ASP A 99 16.13 -20.53 8.02
C ASP A 99 16.06 -19.03 8.32
N HIS A 100 16.29 -18.18 7.31
CA HIS A 100 16.30 -16.73 7.47
C HIS A 100 15.00 -16.04 7.02
N CYS A 101 14.29 -16.60 6.04
CA CYS A 101 13.11 -15.99 5.45
C CYS A 101 11.81 -16.67 5.94
N LYS A 102 11.15 -16.02 6.91
CA LYS A 102 9.85 -16.48 7.43
C LYS A 102 8.78 -16.62 6.34
N ARG A 103 8.73 -15.70 5.38
CA ARG A 103 7.75 -15.71 4.29
C ARG A 103 7.88 -16.96 3.41
N CYS A 104 9.10 -17.33 3.05
CA CYS A 104 9.34 -18.55 2.26
C CYS A 104 9.03 -19.80 3.08
N ARG A 105 9.36 -19.81 4.38
CA ARG A 105 9.02 -20.92 5.28
C ARG A 105 7.52 -21.17 5.37
N ASP A 106 6.73 -20.12 5.56
CA ASP A 106 5.27 -20.23 5.64
C ASP A 106 4.68 -20.77 4.31
N HIS A 107 5.20 -20.30 3.17
CA HIS A 107 4.80 -20.79 1.85
C HIS A 107 5.15 -22.27 1.62
N TYR A 108 6.30 -22.73 2.13
CA TYR A 108 6.68 -24.14 2.07
C TYR A 108 5.79 -25.03 2.94
N ALA A 109 5.38 -24.56 4.12
CA ALA A 109 4.47 -25.28 4.99
C ALA A 109 3.10 -25.47 4.32
N GLU A 110 2.56 -24.42 3.69
CA GLU A 110 1.31 -24.49 2.93
C GLU A 110 1.39 -25.50 1.77
N TYR A 111 2.50 -25.49 1.01
CA TYR A 111 2.71 -26.45 -0.08
C TYR A 111 2.77 -27.92 0.38
N GLN A 112 3.36 -28.19 1.55
CA GLN A 112 3.39 -29.55 2.12
C GLN A 112 1.99 -30.06 2.48
N GLU A 113 1.14 -29.19 3.02
CA GLU A 113 -0.22 -29.56 3.38
C GLU A 113 -1.03 -29.96 2.15
N ASP A 114 -0.90 -29.24 1.04
CA ASP A 114 -1.64 -29.53 -0.19
C ASP A 114 -1.20 -30.84 -0.85
N HIS A 115 0.11 -31.13 -0.86
CA HIS A 115 0.61 -32.41 -1.38
C HIS A 115 0.19 -33.61 -0.54
N SER A 116 0.11 -33.47 0.79
CA SER A 116 -0.38 -34.53 1.68
C SER A 116 -1.85 -34.90 1.42
N LYS A 117 -2.69 -33.89 1.13
CA LYS A 117 -4.10 -34.07 0.79
C LYS A 117 -4.32 -34.72 -0.58
N GLN A 118 -3.40 -34.52 -1.53
CA GLN A 118 -3.50 -35.16 -2.85
C GLN A 118 -3.14 -36.65 -2.79
N HIS A 119 -2.11 -37.03 -2.02
CA HIS A 119 -1.70 -38.43 -1.92
C HIS A 119 -2.77 -39.32 -1.25
N THR A 120 -3.53 -38.79 -0.29
CA THR A 120 -4.61 -39.52 0.39
C THR A 120 -5.86 -39.73 -0.48
N LYS A 121 -6.11 -38.86 -1.46
CA LYS A 121 -7.23 -39.04 -2.41
C LYS A 121 -6.94 -40.15 -3.42
N HIS A 122 -5.69 -40.29 -3.86
CA HIS A 122 -5.33 -41.24 -4.90
C HIS A 122 -5.22 -42.69 -4.42
N THR A 123 -4.87 -42.90 -3.14
CA THR A 123 -4.81 -44.26 -2.54
C THR A 123 -6.19 -44.83 -2.21
N ASN A 124 -7.19 -43.98 -1.96
CA ASN A 124 -8.56 -44.44 -1.65
C ASN A 124 -9.38 -44.85 -2.88
N THR A 125 -8.93 -44.56 -4.11
CA THR A 125 -9.65 -44.95 -5.34
C THR A 125 -9.24 -46.33 -5.88
N ALA A 126 -8.18 -46.96 -5.35
CA ALA A 126 -7.66 -48.23 -5.85
C ALA A 126 -8.16 -49.48 -5.09
N LEU A 127 -8.92 -49.33 -4.01
CA LEU A 127 -9.54 -50.45 -3.28
C LEU A 127 -10.98 -50.68 -3.76
N LEU A 128 -11.18 -50.88 -5.06
CA LEU A 128 -12.40 -51.54 -5.55
C LEU A 128 -12.15 -53.05 -5.56
N PRO A 129 -12.93 -53.86 -4.83
CA PRO A 129 -12.76 -55.30 -4.78
C PRO A 129 -13.08 -55.93 -6.13
N VAL A 130 -12.03 -56.39 -6.84
CA VAL A 130 -12.16 -57.32 -7.96
C VAL A 130 -12.50 -58.71 -7.38
N LEU A 131 -13.72 -58.86 -6.86
CA LEU A 131 -14.29 -60.13 -6.43
C LEU A 131 -15.75 -60.20 -6.85
N ALA A 132 -16.00 -60.19 -8.15
CA ALA A 132 -17.31 -60.55 -8.70
C ALA A 132 -17.20 -60.86 -10.19
N PHE A 133 -16.52 -61.94 -10.59
CA PHE A 133 -16.94 -62.67 -11.79
C PHE A 133 -16.82 -64.17 -11.57
N ARG A 134 -17.88 -64.82 -12.01
CA ARG A 134 -18.49 -66.08 -11.58
C ARG A 134 -18.15 -67.20 -12.55
#